data_AF-A0A7X8LBG1-F1
#
_entry.id   AF-A0A7X8LBG1-F1
#
_cell.length_a   1.000
_cell.length_b   1.000
_cell.length_c   1.000
_cell.angle_alpha   90.00
_cell.angle_beta   90.00
_cell.angle_gamma   90.00
#
_symmetry.space_group_name_H-M   'P 1'
#
loop_
_entity.id
_entity.type
_entity.pdbx_description
1 polymer ?
#
loop_
_entity_poly.entity_id
_entity_poly.type
_entity_poly.pdbx_seq_one_letter_code
_entity_poly.pdbx_strand_id
1 'polypeptide(L)'
;MKKLTKKIIGLTVASMMLTTVFTGCSGKKPTTETNNTPKENTTSKVEKTDTTESDTLFKETFKFSYMGNIWDPHPQDGNPVFDELMKRTNTEIDFQWHPASNYEERVAVTLASRDIPDMIYGGSIPTLIAQGAIIPLDDLLEEHGQNILSHLKEGDYPHMRQAVDGQIYHLPAILDFQPAYAMQIREDWLDNVGIDKVPETWDEWKAAWKAFKEQDANG
;
A
#
# COMPACT_ATOMS: atom_id res chain seq x y z
N MET A 1 5.59 60.47 13.85
CA MET A 1 4.15 60.73 13.68
C MET A 1 3.58 59.85 12.59
N LYS A 2 2.44 59.21 12.88
CA LYS A 2 1.45 58.66 11.94
C LYS A 2 1.80 57.39 11.15
N LYS A 3 1.76 56.26 11.88
CA LYS A 3 1.13 55.02 11.40
C LYS A 3 -0.34 55.32 11.07
N LEU A 4 -0.67 55.70 9.83
CA LEU A 4 -2.09 55.91 9.46
C LEU A 4 -2.38 55.92 7.93
N THR A 5 -1.85 54.97 7.15
CA THR A 5 -2.27 54.84 5.73
C THR A 5 -2.39 53.39 5.23
N LYS A 6 -2.33 52.37 6.11
CA LYS A 6 -2.47 50.94 5.75
C LYS A 6 -3.91 50.38 5.80
N LYS A 7 -4.92 51.21 5.57
CA LYS A 7 -6.31 50.75 5.39
C LYS A 7 -6.91 51.60 4.28
N ILE A 8 -7.67 51.00 3.36
CA ILE A 8 -8.25 51.54 2.11
C ILE A 8 -7.39 51.24 0.87
N ILE A 9 -7.23 49.94 0.52
CA ILE A 9 -7.21 49.45 -0.87
C ILE A 9 -7.86 48.05 -0.83
N GLY A 10 -9.15 48.05 -0.56
CA GLY A 10 -10.03 46.92 -0.77
C GLY A 10 -11.34 47.52 -1.29
N LEU A 11 -11.94 46.87 -2.29
CA LEU A 11 -13.24 47.17 -2.89
C LEU A 11 -13.23 48.01 -4.18
N THR A 12 -12.86 47.40 -5.31
CA THR A 12 -13.30 47.63 -6.73
C THR A 12 -12.27 46.87 -7.59
N VAL A 13 -12.56 45.84 -8.38
CA VAL A 13 -13.48 45.79 -9.52
C VAL A 13 -13.88 44.32 -9.72
N ALA A 14 -15.12 44.00 -9.39
CA ALA A 14 -15.83 42.83 -9.91
C ALA A 14 -16.72 43.35 -11.04
N SER A 15 -16.30 43.17 -12.31
CA SER A 15 -17.15 43.34 -13.50
C SER A 15 -16.35 43.09 -14.78
N MET A 16 -16.51 41.92 -15.41
CA MET A 16 -16.55 41.72 -16.88
C MET A 16 -16.79 40.22 -17.14
N MET A 17 -18.04 39.81 -17.43
CA MET A 17 -18.60 39.60 -18.80
C MET A 17 -17.79 38.55 -19.58
N LEU A 18 -18.19 37.27 -19.67
CA LEU A 18 -19.31 36.69 -20.44
C LEU A 18 -19.32 37.13 -21.92
N THR A 19 -18.85 36.26 -22.84
CA THR A 19 -19.55 35.82 -24.08
C THR A 19 -18.69 34.88 -24.96
N THR A 20 -19.30 33.72 -25.31
CA THR A 20 -19.32 33.00 -26.62
C THR A 20 -18.02 32.33 -27.14
N VAL A 21 -18.01 31.18 -27.83
CA VAL A 21 -18.87 30.68 -28.91
C VAL A 21 -18.85 29.13 -28.99
N PHE A 22 -20.00 28.56 -29.35
CA PHE A 22 -20.27 27.16 -29.73
C PHE A 22 -20.00 26.92 -31.23
N THR A 23 -19.17 25.94 -31.62
CA THR A 23 -19.16 25.22 -32.93
C THR A 23 -18.11 24.08 -32.84
N GLY A 24 -18.25 22.83 -33.30
CA GLY A 24 -19.29 22.10 -34.02
C GLY A 24 -18.82 20.67 -34.38
N CYS A 25 -19.81 19.85 -34.79
CA CYS A 25 -19.78 18.57 -35.54
C CYS A 25 -19.10 17.34 -34.92
N SER A 26 -19.82 16.25 -34.57
CA SER A 26 -20.69 15.37 -35.38
C SER A 26 -19.92 14.45 -36.35
N GLY A 27 -19.95 13.15 -36.07
CA GLY A 27 -19.48 12.06 -36.94
C GLY A 27 -20.00 10.72 -36.43
N LYS A 28 -20.95 10.15 -37.16
CA LYS A 28 -21.89 9.07 -36.81
C LYS A 28 -21.36 7.70 -37.28
N LYS A 29 -21.50 6.65 -36.45
CA LYS A 29 -21.44 5.21 -36.84
C LYS A 29 -22.59 4.85 -37.80
N PRO A 30 -22.46 3.80 -38.61
CA PRO A 30 -23.22 2.56 -38.33
C PRO A 30 -22.41 1.27 -38.65
N THR A 31 -22.33 0.26 -37.76
CA THR A 31 -23.23 -0.91 -37.59
C THR A 31 -23.51 -1.74 -38.84
N THR A 32 -23.37 -3.09 -38.73
CA THR A 32 -24.32 -4.17 -39.13
C THR A 32 -23.69 -5.53 -38.72
N GLU A 33 -24.17 -6.15 -37.63
CA GLU A 33 -24.99 -7.40 -37.53
C GLU A 33 -24.23 -8.73 -37.73
N THR A 34 -24.10 -9.63 -36.73
CA THR A 34 -25.07 -10.56 -36.09
C THR A 34 -25.38 -11.82 -36.93
N ASN A 35 -24.99 -13.01 -36.45
CA ASN A 35 -25.92 -14.13 -36.16
C ASN A 35 -25.25 -15.46 -35.75
N ASN A 36 -25.66 -15.93 -34.56
CA ASN A 36 -26.16 -17.26 -34.16
C ASN A 36 -25.34 -18.57 -34.30
N THR A 37 -25.04 -19.11 -33.11
CA THR A 37 -24.91 -20.49 -32.57
C THR A 37 -25.95 -21.51 -33.09
N PRO A 38 -25.96 -22.84 -32.73
CA PRO A 38 -25.03 -23.64 -31.90
C PRO A 38 -24.74 -25.10 -32.39
N LYS A 39 -23.71 -25.77 -31.82
CA LYS A 39 -23.77 -27.21 -31.47
C LYS A 39 -22.63 -27.69 -30.56
N GLU A 40 -22.98 -28.69 -29.76
CA GLU A 40 -22.36 -29.21 -28.54
C GLU A 40 -21.50 -30.48 -28.79
N ASN A 41 -20.53 -30.71 -27.90
CA ASN A 41 -19.82 -31.95 -27.52
C ASN A 41 -18.93 -32.72 -28.53
N THR A 42 -17.62 -32.81 -28.22
CA THR A 42 -16.96 -34.00 -27.60
C THR A 42 -15.42 -33.96 -27.79
N THR A 43 -14.72 -33.81 -26.67
CA THR A 43 -13.45 -34.45 -26.23
C THR A 43 -12.23 -34.56 -27.16
N SER A 44 -11.18 -33.87 -26.71
CA SER A 44 -9.74 -34.20 -26.75
C SER A 44 -9.06 -34.48 -28.09
N LYS A 45 -8.29 -33.48 -28.53
CA LYS A 45 -7.00 -33.71 -29.17
C LYS A 45 -6.00 -32.69 -28.62
N VAL A 46 -4.98 -33.20 -27.94
CA VAL A 46 -3.79 -32.45 -27.55
C VAL A 46 -3.09 -32.05 -28.84
N GLU A 47 -3.05 -30.74 -29.11
CA GLU A 47 -2.22 -30.16 -30.15
C GLU A 47 -1.25 -29.20 -29.46
N LYS A 48 0.02 -29.60 -29.43
CA LYS A 48 1.13 -28.71 -29.10
C LYS A 48 1.16 -27.63 -30.18
N THR A 49 0.75 -26.43 -29.83
CA THR A 49 1.07 -25.24 -30.59
C THR A 49 2.28 -24.59 -29.92
N ASP A 50 3.41 -24.65 -30.60
CA ASP A 50 4.51 -23.71 -30.38
C ASP A 50 3.98 -22.31 -30.70
N THR A 51 3.68 -21.54 -29.67
CA THR A 51 3.47 -20.09 -29.77
C THR A 51 4.40 -19.42 -28.78
N THR A 52 5.48 -18.87 -29.32
CA THR A 52 6.26 -17.80 -28.69
C THR A 52 5.41 -16.52 -28.70
N GLU A 53 4.27 -16.53 -28.01
CA GLU A 53 3.62 -15.31 -27.52
C GLU A 53 4.03 -15.16 -26.06
N SER A 54 4.54 -13.99 -25.71
CA SER A 54 4.87 -13.63 -24.33
C SER A 54 3.58 -13.73 -23.50
N ASP A 55 3.45 -14.80 -22.71
CA ASP A 55 2.30 -15.14 -21.86
C ASP A 55 2.26 -14.24 -20.61
N THR A 56 2.37 -12.93 -20.83
CA THR A 56 2.43 -11.92 -19.76
C THR A 56 1.03 -11.39 -19.45
N LEU A 57 0.78 -11.12 -18.16
CA LEU A 57 -0.54 -10.70 -17.67
C LEU A 57 -1.09 -9.48 -18.43
N PHE A 58 -0.25 -8.46 -18.66
CA PHE A 58 -0.62 -7.30 -19.46
C PHE A 58 -0.03 -7.37 -20.87
N LYS A 59 -0.86 -7.06 -21.87
CA LYS A 59 -0.44 -7.01 -23.29
C LYS A 59 0.47 -5.82 -23.59
N GLU A 60 0.18 -4.69 -22.96
CA GLU A 60 1.03 -3.50 -22.96
C GLU A 60 1.68 -3.34 -21.59
N THR A 61 2.89 -2.76 -21.53
CA THR A 61 3.58 -2.58 -20.25
C THR A 61 2.79 -1.65 -19.35
N PHE A 62 2.28 -2.20 -18.25
CA PHE A 62 1.50 -1.44 -17.27
C PHE A 62 2.45 -0.79 -16.26
N LYS A 63 2.43 0.55 -16.20
CA LYS A 63 3.29 1.34 -15.32
C LYS A 63 2.51 1.90 -14.15
N PHE A 64 3.05 1.78 -12.94
CA PHE A 64 2.45 2.37 -11.75
C PHE A 64 3.51 2.67 -10.69
N SER A 65 3.16 3.59 -9.79
CA SER A 65 3.99 4.03 -8.68
C SER A 65 3.63 3.31 -7.38
N TYR A 66 4.64 2.99 -6.59
CA TYR A 66 4.50 2.29 -5.32
C TYR A 66 5.31 3.02 -4.25
N MET A 67 4.66 3.44 -3.18
CA MET A 67 5.31 4.01 -2.00
C MET A 67 5.34 2.97 -0.88
N GLY A 68 6.51 2.78 -0.28
CA GLY A 68 6.70 1.81 0.80
C GLY A 68 7.76 2.22 1.80
N ASN A 69 7.73 1.60 2.97
CA ASN A 69 8.77 1.77 3.97
C ASN A 69 9.85 0.69 3.88
N ILE A 70 11.08 1.06 4.22
CA ILE A 70 12.23 0.15 4.24
C ILE A 70 13.03 0.36 5.53
N TRP A 71 13.56 -0.74 6.07
CA TRP A 71 14.49 -0.71 7.20
C TRP A 71 15.91 -0.75 6.65
N ASP A 72 16.80 0.14 7.13
CA ASP A 72 18.18 0.17 6.64
C ASP A 72 19.06 -0.96 7.21
N PRO A 73 20.10 -1.42 6.48
CA PRO A 73 20.43 -1.11 5.09
C PRO A 73 19.96 -2.23 4.14
N HIS A 74 18.86 -2.00 3.43
CA HIS A 74 18.45 -2.88 2.32
C HIS A 74 18.76 -2.19 0.98
N PRO A 75 19.36 -2.90 0.00
CA PRO A 75 19.58 -2.33 -1.33
C PRO A 75 18.26 -1.85 -1.93
N GLN A 76 18.23 -0.62 -2.40
CA GLN A 76 17.07 -0.09 -3.12
C GLN A 76 17.09 -0.47 -4.61
N ASP A 77 18.27 -0.86 -5.11
CA ASP A 77 18.46 -1.26 -6.50
C ASP A 77 18.35 -2.79 -6.65
N GLY A 78 17.31 -3.23 -7.37
CA GLY A 78 17.17 -4.61 -7.81
C GLY A 78 16.71 -5.57 -6.72
N ASN A 79 15.57 -6.22 -6.96
CA ASN A 79 15.09 -7.33 -6.16
C ASN A 79 14.69 -8.44 -7.11
N PRO A 80 15.37 -9.60 -7.12
CA PRO A 80 15.09 -10.69 -8.05
C PRO A 80 13.62 -11.14 -8.05
N VAL A 81 12.93 -10.99 -6.92
CA VAL A 81 11.50 -11.29 -6.80
C VAL A 81 10.67 -10.25 -7.56
N PHE A 82 10.96 -8.95 -7.40
CA PHE A 82 10.25 -7.90 -8.13
C PHE A 82 10.61 -7.90 -9.62
N ASP A 83 11.86 -8.20 -9.99
CA ASP A 83 12.29 -8.29 -11.38
C ASP A 83 11.55 -9.41 -12.12
N GLU A 84 11.44 -10.59 -11.50
CA GLU A 84 10.70 -11.71 -12.08
C GLU A 84 9.18 -11.45 -12.07
N LEU A 85 8.64 -10.78 -11.04
CA LEU A 85 7.24 -10.36 -11.00
C LEU A 85 6.93 -9.40 -12.16
N MET A 86 7.74 -8.35 -12.34
CA MET A 86 7.59 -7.35 -13.41
C MET A 86 7.68 -8.01 -14.79
N LYS A 87 8.63 -8.93 -14.96
CA LYS A 87 8.77 -9.70 -16.21
C LYS A 87 7.54 -10.56 -16.51
N ARG A 88 7.04 -11.33 -15.53
CA ARG A 88 5.87 -12.21 -15.73
C ARG A 88 4.57 -11.45 -15.96
N THR A 89 4.44 -10.28 -15.34
CA THR A 89 3.23 -9.47 -15.43
C THR A 89 3.27 -8.47 -16.57
N ASN A 90 4.45 -8.20 -17.15
CA ASN A 90 4.70 -7.06 -18.05
C ASN A 90 4.31 -5.74 -17.37
N THR A 91 4.89 -5.51 -16.19
CA THR A 91 4.72 -4.27 -15.41
C THR A 91 6.04 -3.54 -15.23
N GLU A 92 5.97 -2.25 -14.97
CA GLU A 92 7.09 -1.41 -14.53
C GLU A 92 6.65 -0.65 -13.29
N ILE A 93 7.34 -0.90 -12.18
CA ILE A 93 6.98 -0.33 -10.87
C ILE A 93 7.99 0.74 -10.49
N ASP A 94 7.51 1.99 -10.32
CA ASP A 94 8.31 3.07 -9.74
C ASP A 94 8.26 2.97 -8.21
N PHE A 95 9.29 2.36 -7.62
CA PHE A 95 9.39 2.18 -6.18
C PHE A 95 9.94 3.42 -5.48
N GLN A 96 9.13 4.00 -4.61
CA GLN A 96 9.46 5.13 -3.76
C GLN A 96 9.64 4.63 -2.32
N TRP A 97 10.85 4.18 -2.02
CA TRP A 97 11.21 3.67 -0.69
C TRP A 97 11.58 4.79 0.28
N HIS A 98 11.10 4.65 1.50
CA HIS A 98 11.32 5.62 2.56
C HIS A 98 11.70 4.95 3.88
N PRO A 99 12.60 5.56 4.70
CA PRO A 99 12.96 4.99 5.99
C PRO A 99 11.74 4.77 6.89
N ALA A 100 11.65 3.60 7.50
CA ALA A 100 10.55 3.26 8.40
C ALA A 100 10.40 4.23 9.59
N SER A 101 11.50 4.85 10.04
CA SER A 101 11.54 5.76 11.19
C SER A 101 10.71 7.03 11.03
N ASN A 102 10.46 7.49 9.80
CA ASN A 102 9.66 8.69 9.52
C ASN A 102 8.61 8.48 8.43
N TYR A 103 8.23 7.23 8.19
CA TYR A 103 7.35 6.90 7.08
C TYR A 103 5.93 7.49 7.22
N GLU A 104 5.35 7.47 8.42
CA GLU A 104 4.01 8.02 8.65
C GLU A 104 3.93 9.53 8.35
N GLU A 105 4.96 10.29 8.73
CA GLU A 105 5.06 11.72 8.42
C GLU A 105 5.14 11.94 6.91
N ARG A 106 5.89 11.10 6.19
CA ARG A 106 5.97 11.17 4.73
C ARG A 106 4.63 10.88 4.07
N VAL A 107 3.91 9.84 4.51
CA VAL A 107 2.54 9.57 4.01
C VAL A 107 1.65 10.79 4.22
N ALA A 108 1.68 11.41 5.39
CA ALA A 108 0.89 12.62 5.66
C ALA A 108 1.24 13.79 4.71
N VAL A 109 2.53 14.00 4.40
CA VAL A 109 2.98 15.01 3.44
C VAL A 109 2.51 14.70 2.02
N THR A 110 2.62 13.44 1.58
CA THR A 110 2.15 12.97 0.27
C THR A 110 0.64 13.17 0.11
N LEU A 111 -0.15 12.88 1.15
CA LEU A 111 -1.59 13.13 1.13
C LEU A 111 -1.92 14.62 1.04
N ALA A 112 -1.17 15.47 1.74
CA ALA A 112 -1.36 16.91 1.70
C ALA A 112 -0.99 17.54 0.35
N SER A 113 0.02 17.00 -0.35
CA SER A 113 0.42 17.47 -1.68
C SER A 113 -0.56 17.07 -2.78
N ARG A 114 -1.36 16.03 -2.55
CA ARG A 114 -2.22 15.34 -3.55
C ARG A 114 -1.45 14.67 -4.68
N ASP A 115 -0.14 14.53 -4.52
CA ASP A 115 0.71 13.76 -5.42
C ASP A 115 0.79 12.33 -4.88
N ILE A 116 -0.36 11.63 -4.95
CA ILE A 116 -0.55 10.32 -4.31
C ILE A 116 -0.10 9.24 -5.30
N PRO A 117 0.77 8.29 -4.89
CA PRO A 117 1.15 7.16 -5.73
C PRO A 117 -0.03 6.22 -5.97
N ASP A 118 0.07 5.36 -6.98
CA ASP A 118 -0.97 4.38 -7.31
C ASP A 118 -1.15 3.33 -6.20
N MET A 119 -0.07 3.02 -5.47
CA MET A 119 -0.09 2.11 -4.33
C MET A 119 0.69 2.67 -3.14
N ILE A 120 0.13 2.51 -1.93
CA ILE A 120 0.79 2.82 -0.66
C ILE A 120 0.82 1.56 0.19
N TYR A 121 2.02 1.17 0.62
CA TYR A 121 2.20 0.13 1.62
C TYR A 121 2.28 0.75 3.01
N GLY A 122 1.49 0.24 3.94
CA GLY A 122 1.42 0.74 5.31
C GLY A 122 0.66 2.06 5.44
N GLY A 123 0.89 2.75 6.56
CA GLY A 123 0.13 3.96 6.93
C GLY A 123 -1.20 3.66 7.60
N SER A 124 -1.82 4.71 8.15
CA SER A 124 -3.13 4.62 8.82
C SER A 124 -4.26 4.50 7.79
N ILE A 125 -4.86 3.31 7.67
CA ILE A 125 -6.03 3.08 6.80
C ILE A 125 -7.17 4.08 7.08
N PRO A 126 -7.57 4.36 8.34
CA PRO A 126 -8.59 5.39 8.61
C PRO A 126 -8.22 6.77 8.07
N THR A 127 -6.94 7.16 8.16
CA THR A 127 -6.46 8.44 7.63
C THR A 127 -6.55 8.46 6.10
N LEU A 128 -6.13 7.39 5.44
CA LEU A 128 -6.18 7.26 3.98
C LEU A 128 -7.62 7.32 3.44
N ILE A 129 -8.56 6.65 4.11
CA ILE A 129 -10.00 6.72 3.79
C ILE A 129 -10.52 8.14 3.98
N ALA A 130 -10.21 8.79 5.12
CA ALA A 130 -10.68 10.14 5.42
C ALA A 130 -10.16 11.19 4.41
N GLN A 131 -8.98 10.98 3.83
CA GLN A 131 -8.43 11.81 2.77
C GLN A 131 -8.91 11.43 1.36
N GLY A 132 -9.69 10.35 1.21
CA GLY A 132 -10.12 9.83 -0.09
C GLY A 132 -8.97 9.31 -0.95
N ALA A 133 -7.89 8.84 -0.33
CA ALA A 133 -6.66 8.43 -1.00
C ALA A 133 -6.66 6.97 -1.45
N ILE A 134 -7.57 6.16 -0.91
CA ILE A 134 -7.72 4.73 -1.24
C ILE A 134 -9.18 4.41 -1.52
N ILE A 135 -9.39 3.36 -2.32
CA ILE A 135 -10.72 2.92 -2.77
C ILE A 135 -11.11 1.61 -2.07
N PRO A 136 -12.42 1.33 -1.90
CA PRO A 136 -12.88 0.02 -1.49
C PRO A 136 -12.50 -1.02 -2.57
N LEU A 137 -12.17 -2.22 -2.12
CA LEU A 137 -11.64 -3.31 -2.96
C LEU A 137 -12.62 -4.48 -3.09
N ASP A 138 -13.77 -4.48 -2.41
CA ASP A 138 -14.71 -5.62 -2.38
C ASP A 138 -15.07 -6.11 -3.79
N ASP A 139 -15.53 -5.21 -4.67
CA ASP A 139 -15.90 -5.56 -6.05
C ASP A 139 -14.67 -6.04 -6.87
N LEU A 140 -13.51 -5.39 -6.70
CA LEU A 140 -12.27 -5.77 -7.39
C LEU A 140 -11.76 -7.15 -6.92
N LEU A 141 -11.94 -7.47 -5.65
CA LEU A 141 -11.59 -8.77 -5.08
C LEU A 141 -12.52 -9.85 -5.58
N GLU A 142 -13.82 -9.57 -5.70
CA GLU A 142 -14.79 -10.50 -6.27
C GLU A 142 -14.51 -10.78 -7.76
N GLU A 143 -14.17 -9.74 -8.53
CA GLU A 143 -13.94 -9.85 -9.98
C GLU A 143 -12.56 -10.41 -10.33
N HIS A 144 -11.51 -10.06 -9.58
CA HIS A 144 -10.12 -10.36 -9.95
C HIS A 144 -9.27 -11.00 -8.83
N GLY A 145 -9.77 -11.03 -7.60
CA GLY A 145 -9.01 -11.39 -6.41
C GLY A 145 -9.08 -12.86 -6.01
N GLN A 146 -9.51 -13.79 -6.86
CA GLN A 146 -9.85 -15.16 -6.44
C GLN A 146 -8.66 -15.92 -5.83
N ASN A 147 -7.44 -15.66 -6.32
CA ASN A 147 -6.22 -16.21 -5.72
C ASN A 147 -5.99 -15.66 -4.30
N ILE A 148 -6.28 -14.38 -4.04
CA ILE A 148 -6.18 -13.78 -2.70
C ILE A 148 -7.26 -14.36 -1.79
N LEU A 149 -8.52 -14.34 -2.25
CA LEU A 149 -9.68 -14.80 -1.49
C LEU A 149 -9.58 -16.28 -1.10
N SER A 150 -9.00 -17.13 -1.95
CA SER A 150 -8.81 -18.56 -1.65
C SER A 150 -7.82 -18.84 -0.52
N HIS A 151 -6.96 -17.87 -0.16
CA HIS A 151 -6.02 -18.00 0.95
C HIS A 151 -6.57 -17.41 2.26
N LEU A 152 -7.71 -16.70 2.22
CA LEU A 152 -8.36 -16.15 3.40
C LEU A 152 -9.26 -17.19 4.07
N LYS A 153 -9.19 -17.24 5.39
CA LYS A 153 -10.11 -18.00 6.25
C LYS A 153 -11.20 -17.06 6.77
N GLU A 154 -12.31 -17.62 7.23
CA GLU A 154 -13.41 -16.86 7.86
C GLU A 154 -12.92 -15.95 9.01
N GLY A 155 -11.90 -16.39 9.76
CA GLY A 155 -11.30 -15.60 10.83
C GLY A 155 -10.47 -14.40 10.38
N ASP A 156 -10.11 -14.31 9.10
CA ASP A 156 -9.25 -13.23 8.59
C ASP A 156 -10.08 -11.99 8.17
N TYR A 157 -11.30 -12.19 7.68
CA TYR A 157 -12.18 -11.09 7.22
C TYR A 157 -12.45 -10.01 8.27
N PRO A 158 -12.67 -10.32 9.57
CA PRO A 158 -12.83 -9.30 10.60
C PRO A 158 -11.62 -8.37 10.76
N HIS A 159 -10.41 -8.81 10.38
CA HIS A 159 -9.21 -7.99 10.44
C HIS A 159 -9.03 -7.10 9.19
N MET A 160 -9.68 -7.45 8.08
CA MET A 160 -9.62 -6.68 6.84
C MET A 160 -10.70 -5.61 6.75
N ARG A 161 -11.91 -5.92 7.23
CA ARG A 161 -13.09 -5.06 7.13
C ARG A 161 -12.99 -3.87 8.06
N GLN A 162 -13.22 -2.68 7.52
CA GLN A 162 -13.24 -1.46 8.32
C GLN A 162 -14.52 -1.38 9.14
N ALA A 163 -14.39 -0.99 10.42
CA ALA A 163 -15.54 -0.92 11.32
C ALA A 163 -16.59 0.14 10.91
N VAL A 164 -16.19 1.13 10.11
CA VAL A 164 -17.05 2.27 9.72
C VAL A 164 -18.10 1.89 8.68
N ASP A 165 -17.74 1.09 7.68
CA ASP A 165 -18.58 0.78 6.51
C ASP A 165 -18.56 -0.71 6.11
N GLY A 166 -17.75 -1.53 6.80
CA GLY A 166 -17.59 -2.96 6.54
C GLY A 166 -16.78 -3.30 5.29
N GLN A 167 -16.26 -2.30 4.57
CA GLN A 167 -15.54 -2.49 3.31
C GLN A 167 -14.08 -2.87 3.56
N ILE A 168 -13.45 -3.48 2.56
CA ILE A 168 -12.04 -3.84 2.53
C ILE A 168 -11.29 -2.79 1.70
N TYR A 169 -10.28 -2.16 2.29
CA TYR A 169 -9.49 -1.11 1.63
C TYR A 169 -8.01 -1.48 1.43
N HIS A 170 -7.61 -2.69 1.83
CA HIS A 170 -6.23 -3.14 1.76
C HIS A 170 -6.15 -4.64 1.55
N LEU A 171 -4.99 -5.11 1.09
CA LEU A 171 -4.66 -6.53 1.03
C LEU A 171 -3.83 -6.90 2.27
N PRO A 172 -4.18 -7.99 2.99
CA PRO A 172 -3.47 -8.37 4.21
C PRO A 172 -2.17 -9.10 3.86
N ALA A 173 -1.19 -9.00 4.76
CA ALA A 173 -0.11 -9.97 4.83
C ALA A 173 -0.56 -11.14 5.71
N ILE A 174 -0.81 -12.30 5.09
CA ILE A 174 -1.23 -13.51 5.81
C ILE A 174 0.02 -14.25 6.27
N LEU A 175 0.13 -14.46 7.58
CA LEU A 175 1.13 -15.34 8.18
C LEU A 175 0.52 -16.73 8.39
N ASP A 176 1.22 -17.76 7.97
CA ASP A 176 0.81 -19.16 8.12
C ASP A 176 1.19 -19.77 9.49
N PHE A 177 1.75 -18.95 10.38
CA PHE A 177 2.10 -19.30 11.75
C PHE A 177 1.50 -18.32 12.77
N GLN A 178 1.28 -18.80 14.00
CA GLN A 178 0.88 -17.94 15.10
C GLN A 178 2.09 -17.09 15.55
N PRO A 179 1.99 -15.74 15.57
CA PRO A 179 3.08 -14.91 16.03
C PRO A 179 3.35 -15.19 17.52
N ALA A 180 4.58 -15.58 17.83
CA ALA A 180 5.06 -15.73 19.20
C ALA A 180 5.88 -14.50 19.56
N TYR A 181 5.41 -13.72 20.54
CA TYR A 181 6.18 -12.64 21.13
C TYR A 181 6.93 -13.19 22.33
N ALA A 182 8.24 -12.97 22.39
CA ALA A 182 9.09 -13.33 23.51
C ALA A 182 9.76 -12.07 24.07
N MET A 183 9.85 -12.00 25.40
CA MET A 183 10.72 -11.04 26.05
C MET A 183 12.17 -11.44 25.80
N GLN A 184 12.99 -10.48 25.37
CA GLN A 184 14.42 -10.67 25.16
C GLN A 184 15.18 -9.79 26.14
N ILE A 185 16.30 -10.30 26.66
CA ILE A 185 17.20 -9.57 27.56
C ILE A 185 18.64 -9.80 27.12
N ARG A 186 19.48 -8.79 27.35
CA ARG A 186 20.93 -8.88 27.13
C ARG A 186 21.56 -9.66 28.29
N GLU A 187 21.91 -10.91 28.05
CA GLU A 187 22.55 -11.77 29.07
C GLU A 187 23.90 -11.21 29.52
N ASP A 188 24.69 -10.64 28.60
CA ASP A 188 25.95 -9.98 28.93
C ASP A 188 25.77 -8.77 29.85
N TRP A 189 24.64 -8.07 29.75
CA TRP A 189 24.30 -6.99 30.68
C TRP A 189 23.91 -7.52 32.06
N LEU A 190 23.27 -8.70 32.12
CA LEU A 190 22.99 -9.37 33.39
C LEU A 190 24.30 -9.76 34.09
N ASP A 191 25.24 -10.34 33.35
CA ASP A 191 26.56 -10.71 33.86
C ASP A 191 27.32 -9.49 34.41
N ASN A 192 27.32 -8.37 33.66
CA ASN A 192 28.02 -7.15 34.08
C ASN A 192 27.48 -6.54 35.38
N VAL A 193 26.19 -6.73 35.67
CA VAL A 193 25.55 -6.23 36.91
C VAL A 193 25.34 -7.32 37.98
N GLY A 194 25.94 -8.51 37.77
CA GLY A 194 25.94 -9.60 38.74
C GLY A 194 24.58 -10.30 38.94
N ILE A 195 23.76 -10.40 37.89
CA ILE A 195 22.49 -11.13 37.91
C ILE A 195 22.66 -12.47 37.19
N ASP A 196 22.79 -13.55 37.96
CA ASP A 196 23.10 -14.89 37.42
C ASP A 196 21.91 -15.63 36.79
N LYS A 197 20.71 -15.03 36.81
CA LYS A 197 19.48 -15.67 36.33
C LYS A 197 18.65 -14.73 35.48
N VAL A 198 18.10 -15.28 34.40
CA VAL A 198 17.09 -14.60 33.59
C VAL A 198 15.86 -14.34 34.46
N PRO A 199 15.36 -13.09 34.55
CA PRO A 199 14.17 -12.77 35.31
C PRO A 199 12.92 -13.54 34.85
N GLU A 200 12.18 -14.13 35.79
CA GLU A 200 10.95 -14.89 35.53
C GLU A 200 9.70 -14.12 35.99
N THR A 201 9.86 -13.15 36.89
CA THR A 201 8.75 -12.32 37.41
C THR A 201 8.93 -10.84 37.10
N TRP A 202 7.83 -10.08 37.07
CA TRP A 202 7.89 -8.63 36.82
C TRP A 202 8.74 -7.87 37.83
N ASP A 203 8.80 -8.33 39.08
CA ASP A 203 9.65 -7.72 40.10
C ASP A 203 11.13 -7.94 39.82
N GLU A 204 11.52 -9.13 39.35
CA GLU A 204 12.89 -9.43 38.92
C GLU A 204 13.26 -8.65 37.65
N TRP A 205 12.35 -8.54 36.69
CA TRP A 205 12.57 -7.74 35.48
C TRP A 205 12.80 -6.26 35.83
N LYS A 206 11.99 -5.69 36.72
CA LYS A 206 12.18 -4.32 37.22
C LYS A 206 13.51 -4.16 37.94
N ALA A 207 13.93 -5.15 38.74
CA ALA A 207 15.21 -5.12 39.43
C ALA A 207 16.38 -5.15 38.43
N ALA A 208 16.32 -6.02 37.41
CA ALA A 208 17.32 -6.09 36.35
C ALA A 208 17.42 -4.77 35.56
N TRP A 209 16.29 -4.18 35.15
CA TRP A 209 16.30 -2.89 34.44
C TRP A 209 16.83 -1.74 35.30
N LYS A 210 16.56 -1.78 36.62
CA LYS A 210 17.14 -0.80 37.55
C LYS A 210 18.65 -0.98 37.65
N ALA A 211 19.15 -2.21 37.75
CA ALA A 211 20.58 -2.49 37.77
C ALA A 211 21.25 -2.04 36.46
N PHE A 212 20.65 -2.32 35.30
CA PHE A 212 21.15 -1.85 34.00
C PHE A 212 21.31 -0.33 33.94
N LYS A 213 20.38 0.40 34.53
CA LYS A 213 20.43 1.87 34.59
C LYS A 213 21.48 2.40 35.56
N GLU A 214 21.72 1.71 36.67
CA GLU A 214 22.50 2.23 37.80
C GLU A 214 23.95 1.73 37.84
N GLN A 215 24.28 0.61 37.17
CA GLN A 215 25.52 -0.13 37.35
C GLN A 215 26.35 -0.30 36.06
N ASP A 216 26.17 0.59 35.08
CA ASP A 216 26.95 0.60 33.83
C ASP A 216 26.99 -0.75 33.10
N ALA A 217 25.81 -1.30 32.79
CA ALA A 217 25.69 -2.63 32.22
C ALA A 217 26.34 -2.80 30.83
N ASN A 218 26.68 -1.71 30.13
CA ASN A 218 27.38 -1.76 28.86
C ASN A 218 28.91 -1.85 28.98
N GLY A 219 29.47 -1.67 30.18
CA GLY A 219 30.91 -1.62 30.43
C GLY A 219 31.59 -0.32 30.04
#